data_AF-A0A7J8S1D1-F1
#
_entry.id   AF-A0A7J8S1D1-F1
#
_cell.length_a   1.000
_cell.length_b   1.000
_cell.length_c   1.000
_cell.angle_alpha   90.00
_cell.angle_beta   90.00
_cell.angle_gamma   90.00
#
_symmetry.space_group_name_H-M   'P 1'
#
loop_
_entity.id
_entity.type
_entity.pdbx_description
1 polymer ?
#
loop_
_entity_poly.entity_id
_entity_poly.type
_entity_poly.pdbx_seq_one_letter_code
_entity_poly.pdbx_strand_id
1 'polypeptide(L)' 'MLKVACGRKPIEPRAPPEEAFLANWITDCWDKGDILATIDKSLEKRFVEQQAELVLKLGLLCSYPVAAARPSMSS' A
#
# COMPACT_ATOMS: atom_id res chain seq x y z
N MET A 1 -5.85 -5.42 -0.19
CA MET A 1 -4.90 -5.25 -1.32
C MET A 1 -3.48 -4.97 -0.85
N LEU A 2 -3.25 -3.96 -0.01
CA LEU A 2 -1.90 -3.57 0.43
C LEU A 2 -1.04 -4.72 0.99
N LYS A 3 -1.59 -5.56 1.88
CA LYS A 3 -0.90 -6.76 2.40
C LYS A 3 -0.39 -7.69 1.29
N VAL A 4 -1.20 -7.90 0.25
CA VAL A 4 -0.89 -8.83 -0.85
C VAL A 4 0.18 -8.22 -1.76
N ALA A 5 0.02 -6.94 -2.12
CA ALA A 5 0.97 -6.26 -3.00
C ALA A 5 2.34 -6.04 -2.35
N CYS A 6 2.39 -5.83 -1.03
CA CYS A 6 3.63 -5.49 -0.31
C CYS A 6 4.28 -6.68 0.40
N GLY A 7 3.60 -7.84 0.49
CA GLY A 7 4.12 -9.01 1.22
C GLY A 7 4.27 -8.79 2.74
N ARG A 8 3.76 -7.68 3.29
CA ARG A 8 3.91 -7.27 4.69
C ARG A 8 2.62 -7.43 5.48
N LYS A 9 2.72 -7.68 6.79
CA LYS A 9 1.57 -7.64 7.71
C LYS A 9 1.07 -6.20 7.86
N PRO A 10 -0.25 -5.99 8.08
CA PRO A 10 -0.80 -4.65 8.29
C PRO A 10 -0.18 -3.89 9.49
N ILE A 11 0.22 -4.65 10.51
CA ILE A 11 0.94 -4.15 11.69
C ILE A 11 2.19 -5.02 11.84
N GLU A 12 3.37 -4.39 11.91
CA GLU A 12 4.63 -5.06 12.18
C GLU A 12 5.29 -4.43 13.43
N PRO A 13 5.06 -5.00 14.62
CA PRO A 13 5.54 -4.42 15.88
C PRO A 13 7.06 -4.32 16.00
N ARG A 14 7.80 -5.08 15.17
CA ARG A 14 9.26 -5.08 15.13
C ARG A 14 9.85 -4.06 14.15
N ALA A 15 9.02 -3.41 13.34
CA ALA A 15 9.45 -2.37 12.42
C ALA A 15 9.66 -1.04 13.17
N PRO A 16 10.43 -0.10 12.60
CA PRO A 16 10.47 1.27 13.11
C PRO A 16 9.06 1.86 13.27
N PRO A 17 8.81 2.75 14.25
CA PRO A 17 7.48 3.32 14.51
C PRO A 17 6.78 3.89 13.27
N GLU A 18 7.55 4.54 12.40
CA GLU A 18 7.11 5.10 11.11
C GLU A 18 6.66 4.02 10.11
N GLU A 19 7.16 2.79 10.24
CA GLU A 19 6.80 1.66 9.38
C GLU A 19 5.88 0.63 10.05
N ALA A 20 5.54 0.83 11.32
CA ALA A 20 4.78 -0.15 12.10
C ALA A 20 3.39 -0.40 11.51
N PHE A 21 2.75 0.64 10.94
CA PHE A 21 1.48 0.54 10.24
C PHE A 21 1.72 0.57 8.73
N LEU A 22 1.31 -0.52 8.06
CA LEU A 22 1.54 -0.70 6.63
C LEU A 22 0.96 0.46 5.79
N ALA A 23 -0.23 0.93 6.12
CA ALA A 23 -0.87 2.03 5.40
C ALA A 23 -0.11 3.35 5.53
N ASN A 24 0.43 3.65 6.73
CA ASN A 24 1.21 4.87 6.97
C ASN A 24 2.52 4.82 6.19
N TRP A 25 3.24 3.70 6.27
CA TRP A 25 4.48 3.49 5.52
C TRP A 25 4.29 3.69 4.00
N ILE A 26 3.23 3.09 3.43
CA ILE A 26 2.94 3.23 2.00
C ILE A 26 2.56 4.67 1.64
N THR A 27 1.85 5.37 2.54
CA THR A 27 1.52 6.80 2.36
C THR A 27 2.80 7.64 2.33
N ASP A 28 3.72 7.43 3.28
CA ASP A 28 5.00 8.14 3.31
C ASP A 28 5.84 7.88 2.05
N CYS A 29 5.86 6.65 1.55
CA CYS A 29 6.51 6.32 0.27
C CYS A 29 5.81 7.01 -0.92
N TRP A 30 4.48 7.11 -0.89
CA TRP A 30 3.73 7.81 -1.92
C TRP A 30 4.02 9.33 -1.93
N ASP A 31 4.05 9.96 -0.76
CA ASP A 31 4.37 11.38 -0.62
C ASP A 31 5.80 11.71 -1.10
N LYS A 32 6.72 10.73 -1.00
CA LYS A 32 8.09 10.81 -1.52
C LYS A 32 8.21 10.49 -3.02
N GLY A 33 7.12 10.08 -3.67
CA GLY A 33 7.12 9.66 -5.08
C GLY A 33 7.70 8.27 -5.34
N ASP A 34 7.87 7.44 -4.30
CA ASP A 34 8.51 6.12 -4.37
C ASP A 34 7.57 5.00 -3.88
N ILE A 35 6.29 5.09 -4.25
CA ILE A 35 5.27 4.12 -3.82
C ILE A 35 5.59 2.69 -4.27
N LEU A 36 6.28 2.52 -5.41
CA LEU A 36 6.64 1.19 -5.93
C LEU A 36 7.71 0.48 -5.10
N ALA A 37 8.50 1.20 -4.28
CA ALA A 37 9.43 0.59 -3.35
C ALA A 37 8.74 -0.25 -2.26
N THR A 38 7.42 -0.09 -2.09
CA THR A 38 6.65 -0.86 -1.10
C THR A 38 6.23 -2.24 -1.61
N ILE A 39 6.39 -2.52 -2.92
CA ILE A 39 6.01 -3.80 -3.51
C ILE A 39 6.85 -4.95 -2.96
N ASP A 40 6.21 -6.11 -2.81
CA ASP A 40 6.86 -7.34 -2.38
C ASP A 40 8.05 -7.67 -3.27
N LYS A 41 9.24 -7.71 -2.65
CA LYS A 41 10.51 -8.00 -3.33
C LYS A 41 10.53 -9.40 -3.94
N SER A 42 9.76 -10.34 -3.41
CA SER A 42 9.66 -11.71 -3.95
C SER A 42 8.98 -11.77 -5.32
N LEU A 43 8.30 -10.70 -5.74
CA LEU A 43 7.73 -10.60 -7.08
C LEU A 43 8.79 -10.37 -8.17
N GLU A 44 10.04 -10.04 -7.82
CA GLU A 44 11.16 -9.91 -8.78
C GLU A 44 10.82 -9.05 -10.02
N LYS A 45 10.09 -7.95 -9.83
CA LYS A 45 9.59 -7.07 -10.91
C LYS A 45 8.65 -7.75 -11.93
N ARG A 46 8.04 -8.89 -11.58
CA ARG A 46 7.04 -9.60 -12.39
C ARG A 46 5.65 -8.99 -12.21
N PHE A 47 5.54 -7.69 -12.43
CA PHE A 47 4.30 -6.93 -12.37
C PHE A 47 4.37 -5.73 -13.34
N VAL A 48 3.21 -5.22 -13.73
CA VAL A 48 3.11 -3.98 -14.52
C VAL A 48 3.10 -2.80 -13.55
N GLU A 49 4.08 -1.90 -13.65
CA GLU A 49 4.28 -0.80 -12.69
C GLU A 49 3.01 0.06 -12.53
N GLN A 50 2.34 0.39 -13.64
CA GLN A 50 1.10 1.19 -13.62
C GLN A 50 -0.03 0.48 -12.87
N GLN A 51 -0.13 -0.86 -13.00
CA GLN A 51 -1.14 -1.64 -12.28
C GLN A 51 -0.79 -1.75 -10.80
N ALA A 52 0.49 -1.94 -10.47
CA ALA A 52 0.97 -2.00 -9.10
C ALA A 52 0.71 -0.67 -8.37
N GLU A 53 1.04 0.46 -9.01
CA GLU A 53 0.77 1.79 -8.48
C GLU A 53 -0.73 2.02 -8.26
N LEU A 54 -1.57 1.62 -9.22
CA LEU A 54 -3.03 1.70 -9.08
C LEU A 54 -3.54 0.88 -7.89
N VAL A 55 -3.09 -0.37 -7.73
CA VAL A 55 -3.49 -1.25 -6.63
C VAL A 55 -3.08 -0.67 -5.28
N LEU A 56 -1.90 -0.06 -5.17
CA LEU A 56 -1.43 0.59 -3.96
C LEU A 56 -2.29 1.81 -3.62
N LYS A 57 -2.50 2.73 -4.57
CA LYS A 57 -3.34 3.93 -4.38
C LYS A 57 -4.78 3.57 -4.03
N LEU A 58 -5.37 2.62 -4.75
CA LEU A 58 -6.73 2.14 -4.47
C LEU A 58 -6.81 1.48 -3.09
N GLY A 59 -5.79 0.71 -2.71
CA GLY A 59 -5.70 0.09 -1.39
C GLY A 59 -5.67 1.12 -0.25
N LEU A 60 -4.94 2.23 -0.43
CA LEU A 60 -4.94 3.36 0.50
C LEU A 60 -6.31 4.03 0.57
N LEU A 61 -6.92 4.32 -0.59
CA LEU A 61 -8.24 4.97 -0.67
C LEU A 61 -9.35 4.14 0.01
N CYS A 62 -9.34 2.81 -0.20
CA CYS A 62 -10.25 1.89 0.49
C CYS A 62 -10.03 1.83 2.01
N SER A 63 -8.83 2.16 2.47
CA SER A 63 -8.45 2.13 3.90
C SER A 63 -8.56 3.51 4.56
N TYR A 64 -9.05 4.52 3.83
CA TYR A 64 -9.11 5.90 4.31
C TYR A 64 -9.98 6.00 5.58
N PRO A 65 -9.61 6.78 6.61
CA PRO A 65 -10.34 6.82 7.87
C PRO A 65 -11.79 7.33 7.71
N VAL A 66 -12.03 8.25 6.76
CA VAL A 66 -13.37 8.77 6.47
C VAL A 66 -14.10 7.82 5.51
N ALA A 67 -15.15 7.16 6.00
CA ALA A 67 -15.90 6.15 5.24
C ALA A 67 -16.48 6.70 3.92
N ALA A 68 -16.98 7.94 3.91
CA ALA A 68 -17.56 8.57 2.73
C ALA A 68 -16.56 8.84 1.59
N ALA A 69 -15.25 8.85 1.88
CA ALA A 69 -14.21 9.00 0.87
C ALA A 69 -13.77 7.67 0.24
N ARG A 70 -14.21 6.54 0.81
CA ARG A 70 -13.87 5.20 0.29
C ARG A 70 -14.70 4.91 -0.96
N PRO A 71 -14.10 4.31 -2.01
CA PRO A 71 -14.83 3.90 -3.19
C PRO A 71 -15.79 2.73 -2.88
N SER A 72 -16.88 2.61 -3.67
CA SER A 72 -17.76 1.43 -3.62
C SER A 72 -17.08 0.22 -4.25
N MET A 73 -17.37 -0.97 -3.73
CA MET A 73 -16.88 -2.22 -4.32
C MET A 73 -17.61 -2.63 -5.59
N SER A 74 -18.81 -2.12 -5.82
CA SER A 74 -19.57 -2.30 -7.05
C SER A 74 -19.05 -1.34 -8.12
N SER A 75 -18.06 -1.80 -8.88
CA SER A 75 -17.86 -1.33 -10.26
C SER A 75 -18.72 -2.16 -11.19
#